data_AF-A0A831YLH6-F1
#
_entry.id   AF-A0A831YLH6-F1
#
_cell.length_a   1.000
_cell.length_b   1.000
_cell.length_c   1.000
_cell.angle_alpha   90.00
_cell.angle_beta   90.00
_cell.angle_gamma   90.00
#
_symmetry.space_group_name_H-M   'P 1'
#
loop_
_entity.id
_entity.type
_entity.pdbx_description
1 polymer ?
#
loop_
_entity_poly.entity_id
_entity_poly.type
_entity_poly.pdbx_seq_one_letter_code
_entity_poly.pdbx_strand_id
1 'polypeptide(L)'
;MKTLISLSAALIAAVATPALAQSPLLADGRVQVRIGDLDISTAAGAAALDRRIGQAARSACAGGLGLQAHRCRTMVRNDLMEALPVARRQDYARARGANQV
;
A
#
# COMPACT_ATOMS: atom_id res chain seq x y z
N MET A 1 -36.09 -39.93 6.24
CA MET A 1 -35.56 -38.95 5.27
C MET A 1 -35.47 -37.60 5.95
N LYS A 2 -34.27 -37.17 6.35
CA LYS A 2 -34.06 -35.84 6.93
C LYS A 2 -32.71 -35.32 6.41
N THR A 3 -32.78 -34.56 5.33
CA THR A 3 -31.63 -33.96 4.65
C THR A 3 -31.21 -32.72 5.41
N LEU A 4 -30.02 -32.74 5.99
CA LEU A 4 -29.38 -31.57 6.59
C LEU A 4 -28.71 -30.78 5.47
N ILE A 5 -29.24 -29.58 5.21
CA ILE A 5 -28.71 -28.64 4.22
C ILE A 5 -27.49 -27.95 4.83
N SER A 6 -26.32 -28.29 4.29
CA SER A 6 -25.03 -27.67 4.60
C SER A 6 -24.98 -26.26 3.98
N LEU A 7 -25.01 -25.21 4.80
CA LEU A 7 -24.65 -23.86 4.37
C LEU A 7 -23.13 -23.73 4.39
N SER A 8 -22.50 -23.93 3.23
CA SER A 8 -21.12 -23.52 3.00
C SER A 8 -21.12 -22.08 2.49
N ALA A 9 -20.75 -21.13 3.36
CA ALA A 9 -20.51 -19.74 2.98
C ALA A 9 -19.30 -19.67 2.04
N ALA A 10 -19.57 -19.48 0.75
CA ALA A 10 -18.53 -19.23 -0.25
C ALA A 10 -17.95 -17.82 -0.03
N LEU A 11 -16.85 -17.73 0.71
CA LEU A 11 -15.97 -16.57 0.66
C LEU A 11 -15.36 -16.50 -0.74
N ILE A 12 -15.88 -15.60 -1.57
CA ILE A 12 -15.27 -15.24 -2.85
C ILE A 12 -14.05 -14.40 -2.52
N ALA A 13 -12.89 -15.05 -2.37
CA ALA A 13 -11.61 -14.39 -2.28
C ALA A 13 -11.33 -13.77 -3.66
N ALA A 14 -11.58 -12.46 -3.80
CA ALA A 14 -11.14 -11.69 -4.94
C ALA A 14 -9.61 -11.77 -5.02
N VAL A 15 -9.12 -12.61 -5.94
CA VAL A 15 -7.70 -12.71 -6.28
C VAL A 15 -7.28 -11.43 -6.99
N ALA A 16 -6.93 -10.40 -6.21
CA ALA A 16 -6.23 -9.24 -6.72
C ALA A 16 -4.87 -9.73 -7.24
N THR A 17 -4.73 -9.75 -8.58
CA THR A 17 -3.47 -10.07 -9.25
C THR A 17 -2.39 -9.15 -8.69
N PRO A 18 -1.23 -9.70 -8.28
CA PRO A 18 -0.16 -8.87 -7.76
C PRO A 18 0.32 -7.98 -8.91
N ALA A 19 0.00 -6.70 -8.85
CA ALA A 19 0.56 -5.68 -9.72
C ALA A 19 2.07 -5.64 -9.47
N LEU A 20 2.79 -6.45 -10.25
CA LEU A 20 4.24 -6.54 -10.27
C LEU A 20 4.81 -5.16 -10.55
N ALA A 21 5.64 -4.69 -9.62
CA ALA A 21 6.76 -3.77 -9.84
C ALA A 21 6.47 -2.59 -10.78
N GLN A 22 5.61 -1.65 -10.36
CA GLN A 22 5.68 -0.30 -10.91
C GLN A 22 6.81 0.42 -10.19
N SER A 23 7.98 0.47 -10.84
CA SER A 23 9.14 1.19 -10.33
C SER A 23 8.74 2.64 -10.01
N PRO A 24 9.18 3.17 -8.86
CA PRO A 24 8.96 4.58 -8.52
C PRO A 24 9.60 5.46 -9.61
N LEU A 25 8.82 6.35 -10.20
CA LEU A 25 9.34 7.35 -11.12
C LEU A 25 10.05 8.42 -10.30
N LEU A 26 11.37 8.43 -10.35
CA LEU A 26 12.17 9.61 -9.98
C LEU A 26 12.29 10.48 -11.23
N ALA A 27 11.34 11.40 -11.39
CA ALA A 27 11.39 12.42 -12.43
C ALA A 27 11.68 13.78 -11.78
N ASP A 28 12.72 14.48 -12.21
CA ASP A 28 13.13 15.81 -11.73
C ASP A 28 13.32 15.91 -10.21
N GLY A 29 13.93 14.90 -9.58
CA GLY A 29 14.17 14.88 -8.13
C GLY A 29 12.90 14.75 -7.27
N ARG A 30 11.73 14.53 -7.89
CA ARG A 30 10.47 14.27 -7.19
C ARG A 30 10.18 12.78 -7.13
N VAL A 31 9.85 12.30 -5.93
CA VAL A 31 9.42 10.92 -5.70
C VAL A 31 7.94 10.80 -6.02
N GLN A 32 7.58 10.01 -7.03
CA GLN A 32 6.18 9.77 -7.39
C GLN A 32 5.81 8.30 -7.27
N VAL A 33 4.64 8.03 -6.70
CA VAL A 33 4.05 6.70 -6.56
C VAL A 33 2.68 6.71 -7.22
N ARG A 34 2.45 5.75 -8.13
CA ARG A 34 1.15 5.60 -8.79
C ARG A 34 0.19 4.82 -7.90
N ILE A 35 -1.02 5.36 -7.76
CA ILE A 35 -2.06 4.86 -6.84
C ILE A 35 -3.39 4.63 -7.57
N GLY A 36 -3.56 5.16 -8.78
CA GLY A 36 -4.80 5.06 -9.56
C GLY A 36 -5.19 3.64 -9.96
N ASP A 37 -4.22 2.72 -9.95
CA ASP A 37 -4.42 1.28 -10.21
C ASP A 37 -4.63 0.46 -8.93
N LEU A 38 -4.55 1.08 -7.75
CA LEU A 38 -4.72 0.41 -6.45
C LEU A 38 -6.03 0.79 -5.79
N ASP A 39 -6.77 -0.23 -5.36
CA ASP A 39 -7.84 -0.06 -4.41
C ASP A 39 -7.32 -0.08 -2.96
N ILE A 40 -6.88 1.08 -2.50
CA ILE A 40 -6.32 1.26 -1.14
C ILE A 40 -7.36 1.15 -0.02
N SER A 41 -8.65 1.03 -0.36
CA SER A 41 -9.72 0.77 0.60
C SER A 41 -9.77 -0.71 1.03
N THR A 42 -8.95 -1.56 0.40
CA THR A 42 -8.77 -2.97 0.76
C THR A 42 -7.43 -3.21 1.46
N ALA A 43 -7.36 -4.22 2.32
CA ALA A 43 -6.11 -4.61 2.99
C ALA A 43 -4.99 -4.91 1.99
N ALA A 44 -5.32 -5.62 0.89
CA ALA A 44 -4.36 -5.96 -0.16
C ALA A 44 -3.83 -4.72 -0.91
N GLY A 45 -4.72 -3.77 -1.25
CA GLY A 45 -4.31 -2.54 -1.92
C GLY A 45 -3.53 -1.59 -1.00
N ALA A 46 -3.88 -1.50 0.28
CA ALA A 46 -3.11 -0.76 1.27
C ALA A 46 -1.70 -1.34 1.46
N ALA A 47 -1.57 -2.67 1.53
CA ALA A 47 -0.28 -3.35 1.59
C ALA A 47 0.54 -3.19 0.30
N ALA A 48 -0.12 -3.17 -0.87
CA ALA A 48 0.54 -2.90 -2.14
C ALA A 48 1.08 -1.46 -2.19
N LEU A 49 0.31 -0.48 -1.72
CA LEU A 49 0.75 0.90 -1.62
C LEU A 49 1.96 1.03 -0.68
N ASP A 50 1.90 0.40 0.49
CA ASP A 50 3.01 0.40 1.46
C ASP A 50 4.32 -0.14 0.85
N ARG A 51 4.24 -1.23 0.07
CA ARG A 51 5.40 -1.77 -0.64
C ARG A 51 5.94 -0.78 -1.67
N ARG A 52 5.07 -0.14 -2.45
CA ARG A 52 5.46 0.87 -3.46
C ARG A 52 6.13 2.08 -2.82
N ILE A 53 5.54 2.63 -1.76
CA ILE A 53 6.14 3.74 -1.01
C ILE A 53 7.49 3.32 -0.42
N GLY A 54 7.60 2.10 0.13
CA GLY A 54 8.86 1.58 0.62
C GLY A 54 9.95 1.48 -0.45
N GLN A 55 9.61 1.04 -1.66
CA GLN A 55 10.53 1.01 -2.80
C GLN A 55 10.94 2.42 -3.22
N ALA A 56 9.98 3.34 -3.35
CA ALA A 56 10.21 4.75 -3.68
C ALA A 56 11.15 5.44 -2.68
N ALA A 57 10.91 5.24 -1.39
CA ALA A 57 11.75 5.76 -0.32
C ALA A 57 13.15 5.16 -0.34
N ARG A 58 13.31 3.86 -0.65
CA ARG A 58 14.63 3.24 -0.77
C ARG A 58 15.43 3.80 -1.95
N SER A 59 14.78 4.00 -3.10
CA SER A 59 15.45 4.59 -4.26
C SER A 59 15.83 6.06 -4.02
N ALA A 60 14.96 6.84 -3.39
CA ALA A 60 15.24 8.24 -3.07
C ALA A 60 16.34 8.40 -2.02
N CYS A 61 16.39 7.51 -1.03
CA CYS A 61 17.31 7.59 0.10
C CYS A 61 18.55 6.68 -0.06
N ALA A 62 18.89 6.26 -1.28
CA ALA A 62 19.95 5.28 -1.54
C ALA A 62 21.35 5.74 -1.08
N GLY A 63 21.59 7.05 -0.94
CA GLY A 63 22.89 7.61 -0.55
C GLY A 63 23.15 7.76 0.95
N GLY A 64 22.20 7.43 1.82
CA GLY A 64 22.36 7.54 3.28
C GLY A 64 22.70 6.20 3.94
N LEU A 65 23.31 6.25 5.14
CA LEU A 65 23.56 5.08 5.99
C LEU A 65 22.84 5.18 7.34
N GLY A 66 22.57 4.02 7.96
CA GLY A 66 22.03 3.92 9.31
C GLY A 66 20.82 4.81 9.59
N LEU A 67 20.91 5.62 10.65
CA LEU A 67 19.83 6.50 11.10
C LEU A 67 19.45 7.57 10.06
N GLN A 68 20.40 8.06 9.26
CA GLN A 68 20.13 9.05 8.23
C GLN A 68 19.25 8.46 7.12
N ALA A 69 19.56 7.26 6.65
CA ALA A 69 18.73 6.54 5.68
C ALA A 69 17.34 6.27 6.23
N HIS A 70 17.24 5.89 7.51
CA HIS A 70 15.96 5.68 8.18
C HIS A 70 15.12 6.95 8.22
N ARG A 71 15.69 8.07 8.70
CA ARG A 71 15.00 9.38 8.75
C ARG A 71 14.53 9.81 7.37
N CYS A 72 15.38 9.70 6.34
CA CYS A 72 15.01 10.03 4.97
C CYS A 72 13.80 9.19 4.50
N ARG A 73 13.81 7.88 4.73
CA ARG A 73 12.70 7.00 4.32
C ARG A 73 11.40 7.32 5.05
N THR A 74 11.47 7.66 6.33
CA THR A 74 10.31 8.10 7.11
C THR A 74 9.74 9.41 6.58
N MET A 75 10.60 10.40 6.29
CA MET A 75 10.18 11.68 5.72
C MET A 75 9.48 11.49 4.37
N VAL A 76 10.12 10.78 3.43
CA VAL A 76 9.54 10.50 2.10
C VAL A 76 8.20 9.78 2.23
N ARG A 77 8.07 8.83 3.17
CA ARG A 77 6.80 8.15 3.42
C ARG A 77 5.73 9.10 3.92
N ASN A 78 6.06 9.99 4.86
CA ASN A 78 5.11 10.97 5.39
C ASN A 78 4.65 11.93 4.29
N ASP A 79 5.58 12.47 3.51
CA ASP A 79 5.26 13.38 2.41
C ASP A 79 4.32 12.74 1.38
N LEU A 80 4.61 11.49 0.99
CA LEU A 80 3.76 10.73 0.07
C LEU A 80 2.37 10.45 0.65
N MET A 81 2.27 10.21 1.95
CA MET A 81 0.98 10.03 2.62
C MET A 81 0.22 11.36 2.72
N GLU A 82 0.88 12.48 2.97
CA GLU A 82 0.25 13.80 3.02
C GLU A 82 -0.24 14.28 1.66
N ALA A 83 0.42 13.86 0.57
CA ALA A 83 -0.01 14.13 -0.79
C ALA A 83 -1.32 13.42 -1.18
N LEU A 84 -1.78 12.44 -0.40
CA LEU A 84 -3.06 11.77 -0.64
C LEU A 84 -4.26 12.66 -0.27
N PRO A 85 -5.34 12.66 -1.08
CA PRO A 85 -6.61 13.24 -0.68
C PRO A 85 -7.09 12.69 0.66
N VAL A 86 -7.73 13.54 1.48
CA VAL A 86 -8.19 13.17 2.84
C VAL A 86 -9.05 11.90 2.84
N ALA A 87 -9.99 11.78 1.91
CA ALA A 87 -10.84 10.59 1.78
C ALA A 87 -10.02 9.30 1.58
N ARG A 88 -9.03 9.35 0.68
CA ARG A 88 -8.13 8.23 0.38
C ARG A 88 -7.23 7.86 1.57
N ARG A 89 -6.81 8.84 2.39
CA ARG A 89 -6.08 8.56 3.64
C ARG A 89 -6.92 7.80 4.66
N GLN A 90 -8.19 8.16 4.82
CA GLN A 90 -9.10 7.49 5.75
C GLN A 90 -9.37 6.04 5.31
N ASP A 91 -9.58 5.83 4.01
CA ASP A 91 -9.76 4.50 3.44
C ASP A 91 -8.55 3.61 3.66
N TYR A 92 -7.35 4.14 3.38
CA TYR A 92 -6.09 3.46 3.68
C TYR A 92 -5.96 3.12 5.17
N ALA A 93 -6.25 4.07 6.07
CA ALA A 93 -6.13 3.86 7.51
C ALA A 93 -7.06 2.74 8.01
N ARG A 94 -8.31 2.72 7.51
CA ARG A 94 -9.30 1.68 7.82
C ARG A 94 -8.84 0.31 7.33
N ALA A 95 -8.44 0.24 6.06
CA ALA A 95 -7.99 -1.00 5.42
C ALA A 95 -6.75 -1.59 6.11
N ARG A 96 -5.81 -0.73 6.51
CA ARG A 96 -4.56 -1.13 7.16
C ARG A 96 -4.79 -1.57 8.61
N GLY A 97 -5.73 -0.95 9.32
CA GLY A 97 -6.16 -1.41 10.64
C GLY A 97 -6.79 -2.80 10.60
N ALA A 98 -7.63 -3.09 9.60
CA ALA A 98 -8.28 -4.39 9.43
C ALA A 98 -7.30 -5.54 9.10
N ASN A 99 -6.08 -5.24 8.63
CA ASN A 99 -5.05 -6.24 8.33
C ASN A 99 -4.10 -6.53 9.51
N GLN A 100 -4.23 -5.81 10.63
CA GLN A 100 -3.39 -5.97 11.82
C GLN A 100 -4.09 -6.74 12.96
N VAL A 101 -5.35 -7.11 12.74
CA VAL A 101 -6.18 -7.92 13.65
C VAL A 101 -6.26 -9.34 13.11
#